data_AF-A9M6C6-F1
#
_entry.id   AF-A9M6C6-F1
#
_cell.length_a   1.000
_cell.length_b   1.000
_cell.length_c   1.000
_cell.angle_alpha   90.00
_cell.angle_beta   90.00
_cell.angle_gamma   90.00
#
_symmetry.space_group_name_H-M   'P 1'
#
loop_
_entity.id
_entity.type
_entity.pdbx_description
1 polymer ?
#
loop_
_entity_poly.entity_id
_entity_poly.type
_entity_poly.pdbx_seq_one_letter_code
_entity_poly.pdbx_strand_id
1 'polypeptide(L)'
;MKRSEINEIIRESDAFIRSFGYIMPPFAYWSPEELKQRTAGDVAAIRKARLGWDITDYGQGKFADLGLFLFTVRNGNAEDLKRGTGMLYAEKIMISRKNQLSPMHRHVVKAEDIINRGGGTLVLELFNSRPDGSVDEETDVTVATDGRLVTQKAGAHLKLQPGESVTLLPGNWHAFWGEGGDVLIGEVSTVNNDLTDNIFREPIGRFSDIEENEQPLHLLVSDYDKWL
;
A
#
# COMPACT_ATOMS: atom_id res chain seq x y z
N MET A 1 7.77 5.24 14.95
CA MET A 1 7.24 6.58 14.59
C MET A 1 6.55 7.24 15.77
N LYS A 2 6.59 8.58 15.87
CA LYS A 2 5.82 9.33 16.89
C LYS A 2 4.40 9.57 16.42
N ARG A 3 3.40 9.54 17.31
CA ARG A 3 2.00 9.84 16.94
C ARG A 3 1.85 11.23 16.32
N SER A 4 2.57 12.22 16.85
CA SER A 4 2.62 13.58 16.28
C SER A 4 3.11 13.63 14.83
N GLU A 5 4.14 12.84 14.49
CA GLU A 5 4.65 12.71 13.14
C GLU A 5 3.62 12.04 12.22
N ILE A 6 2.97 10.96 12.70
CA ILE A 6 1.88 10.27 11.98
C ILE A 6 0.72 11.24 11.68
N ASN A 7 0.31 12.03 12.67
CA ASN A 7 -0.76 13.00 12.51
C ASN A 7 -0.42 14.04 11.45
N GLU A 8 0.84 14.48 11.38
CA GLU A 8 1.27 15.42 10.35
C GLU A 8 1.30 14.79 8.96
N ILE A 9 1.84 13.56 8.85
CA ILE A 9 1.81 12.78 7.60
C ILE A 9 0.37 12.63 7.09
N ILE A 10 -0.60 12.34 7.96
CA ILE A 10 -2.02 12.25 7.58
C ILE A 10 -2.51 13.56 6.96
N ARG A 11 -2.22 14.72 7.58
CA ARG A 11 -2.68 16.03 7.07
C ARG A 11 -2.06 16.36 5.71
N GLU A 12 -0.75 16.17 5.59
CA GLU A 12 -0.05 16.42 4.34
C GLU A 12 -0.52 15.48 3.22
N SER A 13 -0.71 14.20 3.54
CA SER A 13 -1.17 13.19 2.60
C SER A 13 -2.60 13.45 2.15
N ASP A 14 -3.52 13.83 3.05
CA ASP A 14 -4.88 14.25 2.69
C ASP A 14 -4.87 15.45 1.74
N ALA A 15 -4.07 16.47 2.05
CA ALA A 15 -3.92 17.65 1.21
C ALA A 15 -3.36 17.29 -0.17
N PHE A 16 -2.35 16.43 -0.23
CA PHE A 16 -1.76 15.95 -1.48
C PHE A 16 -2.78 15.17 -2.31
N ILE A 17 -3.50 14.21 -1.73
CA ILE A 17 -4.55 13.44 -2.41
C ILE A 17 -5.62 14.37 -2.99
N ARG A 18 -6.10 15.33 -2.20
CA ARG A 18 -7.12 16.30 -2.62
C ARG A 18 -6.65 17.21 -3.75
N SER A 19 -5.35 17.49 -3.85
CA SER A 19 -4.79 18.30 -4.94
C SER A 19 -4.97 17.68 -6.33
N PHE A 20 -5.18 16.36 -6.41
CA PHE A 20 -5.53 15.63 -7.64
C PHE A 20 -7.04 15.47 -7.86
N GLY A 21 -7.87 16.08 -7.01
CA GLY A 21 -9.32 15.97 -7.08
C GLY A 21 -9.88 14.64 -6.55
N TYR A 22 -9.05 13.81 -5.91
CA TYR A 22 -9.53 12.58 -5.26
C TYR A 22 -10.22 12.93 -3.94
N ILE A 23 -11.49 12.53 -3.80
CA ILE A 23 -12.29 12.77 -2.60
C ILE A 23 -12.32 11.50 -1.76
N MET A 24 -11.75 11.57 -0.55
CA MET A 24 -11.75 10.44 0.38
C MET A 24 -13.16 10.13 0.89
N PRO A 25 -13.46 8.85 1.22
CA PRO A 25 -14.73 8.49 1.82
C PRO A 25 -14.90 9.14 3.21
N PRO A 26 -16.14 9.45 3.66
CA PRO A 26 -16.36 10.18 4.91
C PRO A 26 -15.69 9.56 6.15
N PHE A 27 -15.59 8.23 6.23
CA PHE A 27 -14.99 7.54 7.37
C PHE A 27 -13.48 7.80 7.52
N ALA A 28 -12.81 8.30 6.47
CA ALA A 28 -11.43 8.74 6.56
C ALA A 28 -11.25 9.87 7.59
N TYR A 29 -12.31 10.61 7.91
CA TYR A 29 -12.24 11.79 8.77
C TYR A 29 -12.87 11.59 10.15
N TRP A 30 -13.31 10.38 10.49
CA TRP A 30 -13.87 10.11 11.81
C TRP A 30 -12.81 10.22 12.91
N SER A 31 -13.21 10.76 14.06
CA SER A 31 -12.36 10.72 15.25
C SER A 31 -12.17 9.27 15.73
N PRO A 32 -11.14 9.00 16.56
CA PRO A 32 -10.98 7.70 17.20
C PRO A 32 -12.25 7.19 17.91
N GLU A 33 -12.95 8.06 18.63
CA GLU A 33 -14.19 7.75 19.35
C GLU A 33 -15.33 7.42 18.39
N GLU A 34 -15.51 8.20 17.33
CA GLU A 34 -16.55 7.94 16.34
C GLU A 34 -16.28 6.61 15.62
N LEU A 35 -15.05 6.36 15.18
CA LEU A 35 -14.69 5.10 14.54
C LEU A 35 -14.95 3.91 15.48
N LYS A 36 -14.62 4.03 16.77
CA LYS A 36 -14.91 3.01 17.78
C LYS A 36 -16.40 2.75 17.95
N GLN A 37 -17.20 3.79 18.07
CA GLN A 37 -18.65 3.66 18.22
C GLN A 37 -19.29 3.01 16.98
N ARG A 38 -18.90 3.47 15.78
CA ARG A 38 -19.42 3.02 14.50
C ARG A 38 -19.04 1.58 14.18
N THR A 39 -17.79 1.20 14.44
CA THR A 39 -17.32 -0.18 14.19
C THR A 39 -17.89 -1.19 15.19
N ALA A 40 -18.29 -0.75 16.39
CA ALA A 40 -19.09 -1.55 17.32
C ALA A 40 -20.58 -1.65 16.94
N GLY A 41 -21.03 -0.88 15.95
CA GLY A 41 -22.43 -0.79 15.53
C GLY A 41 -22.62 -1.10 14.04
N ASP A 42 -22.90 -0.07 13.25
CA ASP A 42 -23.41 -0.14 11.88
C ASP A 42 -22.35 -0.43 10.82
N VAL A 43 -21.05 -0.36 11.14
CA VAL A 43 -19.95 -0.49 10.17
C VAL A 43 -18.79 -1.37 10.64
N ALA A 44 -19.09 -2.48 11.32
CA ALA A 44 -18.10 -3.49 11.71
C ALA A 44 -17.20 -4.00 10.55
N ALA A 45 -17.68 -3.87 9.31
CA ALA A 45 -16.93 -4.21 8.10
C ALA A 45 -15.63 -3.41 7.92
N ILE A 46 -15.56 -2.14 8.38
CA ILE A 46 -14.32 -1.33 8.32
C ILE A 46 -13.21 -2.01 9.11
N ARG A 47 -13.51 -2.44 10.35
CA ARG A 47 -12.56 -3.18 11.19
C ARG A 47 -12.22 -4.53 10.59
N LYS A 48 -13.24 -5.30 10.17
CA LYS A 48 -13.06 -6.67 9.65
C LYS A 48 -12.20 -6.71 8.39
N ALA A 49 -12.38 -5.74 7.49
CA ALA A 49 -11.65 -5.65 6.23
C ALA A 49 -10.40 -4.75 6.31
N ARG A 50 -10.09 -4.22 7.52
CA ARG A 50 -8.94 -3.34 7.79
C ARG A 50 -8.87 -2.14 6.83
N LEU A 51 -10.01 -1.47 6.65
CA LEU A 51 -10.11 -0.25 5.81
C LEU A 51 -9.59 0.97 6.56
N GLY A 52 -9.05 1.96 5.85
CA GLY A 52 -8.60 3.23 6.43
C GLY A 52 -7.11 3.52 6.27
N TRP A 53 -6.63 4.44 7.09
CA TRP A 53 -5.26 4.96 7.07
C TRP A 53 -4.21 3.91 7.45
N ASP A 54 -3.09 3.88 6.74
CA ASP A 54 -1.94 3.04 7.05
C ASP A 54 -0.66 3.80 6.70
N ILE A 55 0.25 3.87 7.67
CA ILE A 55 1.53 4.57 7.55
C ILE A 55 2.57 3.63 8.16
N THR A 56 3.62 3.37 7.39
CA THR A 56 4.67 2.47 7.81
C THR A 56 6.04 3.00 7.42
N ASP A 57 6.99 2.87 8.34
CA ASP A 57 8.45 2.95 8.14
C ASP A 57 9.09 1.55 8.13
N TYR A 58 8.26 0.49 8.01
CA TYR A 58 8.65 -0.92 8.04
C TYR A 58 9.43 -1.34 9.29
N GLY A 59 9.19 -0.63 10.40
CA GLY A 59 9.88 -0.84 11.68
C GLY A 59 11.33 -0.35 11.66
N GLN A 60 11.72 0.48 10.69
CA GLN A 60 13.10 0.92 10.51
C GLN A 60 13.38 2.34 11.04
N GLY A 61 12.36 3.07 11.49
CA GLY A 61 12.54 4.40 12.10
C GLY A 61 12.97 5.50 11.11
N LYS A 62 12.81 5.28 9.81
CA LYS A 62 13.30 6.19 8.75
C LYS A 62 12.27 6.44 7.65
N PHE A 63 11.06 6.84 8.04
CA PHE A 63 9.91 7.02 7.14
C PHE A 63 10.24 7.81 5.87
N ALA A 64 10.98 8.92 5.96
CA ALA A 64 11.30 9.77 4.81
C ALA A 64 12.08 9.04 3.70
N ASP A 65 12.94 8.08 4.06
CA ASP A 65 13.77 7.33 3.10
C ASP A 65 13.16 5.97 2.76
N LEU A 66 12.56 5.31 3.76
CA LEU A 66 11.97 3.98 3.64
C LEU A 66 10.64 4.00 4.39
N GLY A 67 9.57 4.06 3.61
CA GLY A 67 8.24 4.22 4.16
C GLY A 67 7.19 4.27 3.07
N LEU A 68 5.93 4.15 3.50
CA LEU A 68 4.79 4.24 2.60
C LEU A 68 3.59 4.78 3.36
N PHE A 69 2.86 5.67 2.70
CA PHE A 69 1.52 6.07 3.10
C PHE A 69 0.49 5.32 2.24
N LEU A 70 -0.57 4.82 2.86
CA LEU A 70 -1.70 4.18 2.20
C LEU A 70 -3.03 4.56 2.87
N PHE A 71 -4.11 4.45 2.11
CA PHE A 71 -5.46 4.36 2.61
C PHE A 71 -6.21 3.27 1.87
N THR A 72 -6.67 2.25 2.59
CA THR A 72 -7.48 1.16 2.02
C THR A 72 -8.94 1.59 1.95
N VAL A 73 -9.42 1.84 0.73
CA VAL A 73 -10.77 2.39 0.46
C VAL A 73 -11.82 1.29 0.56
N ARG A 74 -11.47 0.10 0.07
CA ARG A 74 -12.34 -1.08 0.05
C ARG A 74 -11.49 -2.34 0.03
N ASN A 75 -11.98 -3.42 0.61
CA ASN A 75 -11.28 -4.70 0.61
C ASN A 75 -12.29 -5.84 0.83
N GLY A 76 -12.06 -6.95 0.13
CA GLY A 76 -12.83 -8.17 0.29
C GLY A 76 -12.34 -9.03 1.45
N ASN A 77 -12.67 -10.32 1.42
CA ASN A 77 -12.12 -11.30 2.36
C ASN A 77 -11.56 -12.54 1.62
N ALA A 78 -10.58 -13.19 2.22
CA ALA A 78 -9.85 -14.28 1.58
C ALA A 78 -10.72 -15.52 1.26
N GLU A 79 -11.79 -15.74 2.03
CA GLU A 79 -12.69 -16.88 1.80
C GLU A 79 -13.57 -16.67 0.56
N ASP A 80 -13.99 -15.43 0.28
CA ASP A 80 -14.67 -15.08 -0.96
C ASP A 80 -13.75 -15.29 -2.17
N LEU A 81 -12.47 -14.90 -2.03
CA LEU A 81 -11.46 -15.10 -3.07
C LEU A 81 -11.28 -16.59 -3.40
N LYS A 82 -11.15 -17.45 -2.39
CA LYS A 82 -11.08 -18.92 -2.58
C LYS A 82 -12.32 -19.49 -3.25
N ARG A 83 -13.50 -18.97 -2.92
CA ARG A 83 -14.78 -19.40 -3.50
C ARG A 83 -15.01 -18.88 -4.92
N GLY A 84 -14.28 -17.83 -5.33
CA GLY A 84 -14.45 -17.18 -6.63
C GLY A 84 -15.76 -16.39 -6.78
N THR A 85 -16.45 -16.09 -5.68
CA THR A 85 -17.69 -15.30 -5.68
C THR A 85 -17.78 -14.41 -4.43
N GLY A 86 -18.31 -13.20 -4.56
CA GLY A 86 -18.36 -12.21 -3.48
C GLY A 86 -17.51 -10.97 -3.79
N MET A 87 -16.98 -10.32 -2.77
CA MET A 87 -16.09 -9.16 -2.95
C MET A 87 -14.66 -9.67 -3.12
N LEU A 88 -14.22 -9.81 -4.36
CA LEU A 88 -12.94 -10.44 -4.72
C LEU A 88 -11.78 -9.44 -4.87
N TYR A 89 -12.05 -8.16 -4.61
CA TYR A 89 -11.17 -7.06 -4.97
C TYR A 89 -10.92 -6.11 -3.80
N ALA A 90 -9.84 -5.35 -3.91
CA ALA A 90 -9.49 -4.25 -3.03
C ALA A 90 -9.10 -3.02 -3.84
N GLU A 91 -9.13 -1.87 -3.19
CA GLU A 91 -8.61 -0.61 -3.74
C GLU A 91 -7.89 0.16 -2.63
N LYS A 92 -6.69 0.65 -2.94
CA LYS A 92 -5.96 1.59 -2.10
C LYS A 92 -5.59 2.85 -2.88
N ILE A 93 -5.48 3.95 -2.15
CA ILE A 93 -4.76 5.13 -2.59
C ILE A 93 -3.51 5.26 -1.72
N MET A 94 -2.36 5.54 -2.33
CA MET A 94 -1.06 5.52 -1.68
C MET A 94 -0.24 6.73 -2.10
N ILE A 95 0.77 7.05 -1.32
CA ILE A 95 1.74 8.08 -1.65
C ILE A 95 3.13 7.53 -1.39
N SER A 96 3.96 7.54 -2.43
CA SER A 96 5.41 7.48 -2.29
C SER A 96 5.95 8.90 -2.45
N ARG A 97 6.61 9.40 -1.41
CA ARG A 97 7.29 10.69 -1.48
C ARG A 97 8.49 10.60 -2.42
N LYS A 98 8.99 11.74 -2.89
CA LYS A 98 10.18 11.78 -3.74
C LYS A 98 11.34 11.03 -3.09
N ASN A 99 11.85 10.02 -3.80
CA ASN A 99 12.92 9.11 -3.37
C ASN A 99 12.62 8.25 -2.14
N GLN A 100 11.37 8.20 -1.67
CA GLN A 100 10.96 7.34 -0.55
C GLN A 100 10.72 5.91 -1.07
N LEU A 101 11.50 4.97 -0.56
CA LEU A 101 11.47 3.57 -0.97
C LEU A 101 10.34 2.80 -0.26
N SER A 102 9.46 2.18 -1.05
CA SER A 102 8.74 0.97 -0.63
C SER A 102 9.63 -0.24 -0.93
N PRO A 103 10.03 -1.02 0.09
CA PRO A 103 11.08 -2.02 -0.02
C PRO A 103 10.63 -3.22 -0.85
N MET A 104 11.64 -3.95 -1.36
CA MET A 104 11.46 -5.13 -2.19
C MET A 104 10.62 -6.19 -1.47
N HIS A 105 9.45 -6.48 -2.03
CA HIS A 105 8.54 -7.50 -1.52
C HIS A 105 7.80 -8.22 -2.64
N ARG A 106 7.16 -9.32 -2.29
CA ARG A 106 6.21 -10.02 -3.15
C ARG A 106 4.96 -10.37 -2.38
N HIS A 107 3.90 -10.66 -3.14
CA HIS A 107 2.68 -11.25 -2.61
C HIS A 107 2.63 -12.76 -2.84
N VAL A 108 2.01 -13.48 -1.91
CA VAL A 108 1.76 -14.92 -2.04
C VAL A 108 0.50 -15.18 -2.87
N VAL A 109 -0.52 -14.34 -2.69
CA VAL A 109 -1.84 -14.52 -3.31
C VAL A 109 -2.30 -13.28 -4.09
N LYS A 110 -2.02 -12.06 -3.60
CA LYS A 110 -2.51 -10.84 -4.24
C LYS A 110 -1.94 -10.67 -5.66
N ALA A 111 -2.83 -10.38 -6.59
CA ALA A 111 -2.50 -9.80 -7.89
C ALA A 111 -2.96 -8.35 -7.85
N GLU A 112 -2.14 -7.43 -8.35
CA GLU A 112 -2.42 -6.00 -8.23
C GLU A 112 -1.98 -5.23 -9.47
N ASP A 113 -2.75 -4.20 -9.78
CA ASP A 113 -2.33 -3.13 -10.66
C ASP A 113 -1.83 -1.97 -9.81
N ILE A 114 -0.54 -1.64 -9.96
CA ILE A 114 0.05 -0.42 -9.41
C ILE A 114 -0.05 0.68 -10.47
N ILE A 115 -0.68 1.80 -10.11
CA ILE A 115 -1.12 2.83 -11.05
C ILE A 115 -0.51 4.17 -10.63
N ASN A 116 0.21 4.84 -11.53
CA ASN A 116 0.58 6.24 -11.29
C ASN A 116 -0.64 7.14 -11.57
N ARG A 117 -1.33 7.60 -10.51
CA ARG A 117 -2.51 8.48 -10.62
C ARG A 117 -2.13 9.95 -10.86
N GLY A 118 -0.88 10.33 -10.64
CA GLY A 118 -0.40 11.70 -10.83
C GLY A 118 0.84 12.05 -10.00
N GLY A 119 1.45 13.20 -10.33
CA GLY A 119 2.63 13.72 -9.65
C GLY A 119 3.92 13.42 -10.42
N GLY A 120 4.92 12.86 -9.73
CA GLY A 120 6.19 12.43 -10.32
C GLY A 120 6.07 11.15 -11.18
N THR A 121 7.23 10.62 -11.57
CA THR A 121 7.33 9.30 -12.21
C THR A 121 7.39 8.21 -11.13
N LEU A 122 6.55 7.19 -11.23
CA LEU A 122 6.66 6.02 -10.37
C LEU A 122 7.69 5.05 -10.96
N VAL A 123 8.75 4.77 -10.20
CA VAL A 123 9.78 3.83 -10.63
C VAL A 123 9.60 2.53 -9.86
N LEU A 124 9.62 1.40 -10.58
CA LEU A 124 9.56 0.06 -10.01
C LEU A 124 10.82 -0.73 -10.40
N GLU A 125 11.47 -1.32 -9.41
CA GLU A 125 12.50 -2.34 -9.60
C GLU A 125 11.85 -3.72 -9.50
N LEU A 126 12.05 -4.58 -10.49
CA LEU A 126 11.29 -5.83 -10.62
C LEU A 126 12.21 -7.06 -10.74
N PHE A 127 11.79 -8.16 -10.10
CA PHE A 127 12.41 -9.49 -10.21
C PHE A 127 11.34 -10.59 -10.27
N ASN A 128 11.71 -11.75 -10.83
CA ASN A 128 10.89 -12.96 -10.73
C ASN A 128 11.14 -13.67 -9.39
N SER A 129 10.24 -14.59 -9.02
CA SER A 129 10.51 -15.56 -7.95
C SER A 129 11.14 -16.83 -8.50
N ARG A 130 12.13 -17.37 -7.78
CA ARG A 130 12.58 -18.76 -7.92
C ARG A 130 11.49 -19.73 -7.43
N PRO A 131 11.58 -21.05 -7.70
CA PRO A 131 10.58 -22.02 -7.25
C PRO A 131 10.36 -22.07 -5.72
N ASP A 132 11.37 -21.71 -4.93
CA ASP A 132 11.28 -21.61 -3.47
C ASP A 132 10.73 -20.25 -2.98
N GLY A 133 10.39 -19.35 -3.91
CA GLY A 133 9.89 -18.01 -3.64
C GLY A 133 10.97 -16.98 -3.33
N SER A 134 12.26 -17.31 -3.39
CA SER A 134 13.37 -16.34 -3.29
C SER A 134 13.50 -15.50 -4.56
N VAL A 135 14.29 -14.43 -4.52
CA VAL A 135 14.50 -13.53 -5.67
C VAL A 135 15.30 -14.23 -6.76
N ASP A 136 14.82 -14.14 -8.00
CA ASP A 136 15.57 -14.52 -9.20
C ASP A 136 16.23 -13.30 -9.85
N GLU A 137 17.55 -13.21 -9.71
CA GLU A 137 18.37 -12.10 -10.23
C GLU A 137 18.87 -12.33 -11.68
N GLU A 138 18.52 -13.46 -12.30
CA GLU A 138 19.10 -13.88 -13.57
C GLU A 138 18.10 -13.76 -14.73
N THR A 139 16.83 -14.07 -14.49
CA THR A 139 15.84 -14.17 -15.56
C THR A 139 15.19 -12.83 -15.92
N ASP A 140 14.93 -12.64 -17.21
CA ASP A 140 14.20 -11.46 -17.69
C ASP A 140 12.78 -11.46 -17.10
N VAL A 141 12.34 -10.29 -16.64
CA VAL A 141 11.02 -10.08 -16.05
C VAL A 141 10.09 -9.58 -17.13
N THR A 142 8.93 -10.23 -17.28
CA THR A 142 7.87 -9.79 -18.20
C THR A 142 6.61 -9.45 -17.42
N VAL A 143 6.14 -8.22 -17.56
CA VAL A 143 4.93 -7.71 -16.90
C VAL A 143 4.00 -7.07 -17.93
N ALA A 144 2.70 -6.99 -17.59
CA ALA A 144 1.75 -6.24 -18.39
C ALA A 144 1.70 -4.78 -17.89
N THR A 145 1.84 -3.83 -18.81
CA THR A 145 1.70 -2.39 -18.57
C THR A 145 0.62 -1.85 -19.49
N ASP A 146 -0.49 -1.36 -18.94
CA ASP A 146 -1.63 -0.85 -19.72
C ASP A 146 -2.10 -1.79 -20.85
N GLY A 147 -2.06 -3.11 -20.60
CA GLY A 147 -2.44 -4.16 -21.56
C GLY A 147 -1.34 -4.57 -22.55
N ARG A 148 -0.16 -3.97 -22.51
CA ARG A 148 1.02 -4.36 -23.31
C ARG A 148 2.02 -5.14 -22.47
N LEU A 149 2.63 -6.18 -23.04
CA LEU A 149 3.75 -6.85 -22.40
C LEU A 149 5.06 -6.05 -22.56
N VAL A 150 5.76 -5.86 -21.45
CA VAL A 150 7.09 -5.26 -21.37
C VAL A 150 8.02 -6.28 -20.73
N THR A 151 9.17 -6.53 -21.38
CA THR A 151 10.21 -7.42 -20.88
C THR A 151 11.47 -6.61 -20.61
N GLN A 152 12.06 -6.81 -19.43
CA GLN A 152 13.29 -6.15 -18.99
C GLN A 152 14.19 -7.11 -18.22
N LYS A 153 15.46 -6.76 -18.05
CA LYS A 153 16.38 -7.55 -17.22
C LYS A 153 15.94 -7.55 -15.75
N ALA A 154 16.24 -8.61 -15.01
CA ALA A 154 16.10 -8.61 -13.56
C ALA A 154 16.78 -7.38 -12.94
N GLY A 155 16.09 -6.70 -12.02
CA GLY A 155 16.58 -5.48 -11.38
C GLY A 155 16.57 -4.24 -12.26
N ALA A 156 16.10 -4.33 -13.51
CA ALA A 156 15.88 -3.13 -14.31
C ALA A 156 14.70 -2.31 -13.75
N HIS A 157 14.71 -1.02 -14.08
CA HIS A 157 13.70 -0.07 -13.60
C HIS A 157 12.62 0.16 -14.66
N LEU A 158 11.40 -0.23 -14.33
CA LEU A 158 10.20 0.17 -15.05
C LEU A 158 9.77 1.55 -14.58
N LYS A 159 9.53 2.48 -15.50
CA LYS A 159 9.12 3.86 -15.17
C LYS A 159 7.71 4.11 -15.69
N LEU A 160 6.77 4.39 -14.79
CA LEU A 160 5.39 4.72 -15.10
C LEU A 160 5.17 6.23 -14.96
N GLN A 161 4.80 6.88 -16.06
CA GLN A 161 4.35 8.26 -16.09
C GLN A 161 2.92 8.38 -15.54
N PRO A 162 2.48 9.59 -15.14
CA PRO A 162 1.08 9.82 -14.78
C PRO A 162 0.10 9.26 -15.82
N GLY A 163 -0.79 8.38 -15.37
CA GLY A 163 -1.78 7.69 -16.20
C GLY A 163 -1.42 6.23 -16.56
N GLU A 164 -0.17 5.81 -16.39
CA GLU A 164 0.28 4.45 -16.70
C GLU A 164 0.15 3.50 -15.50
N SER A 165 -0.04 2.21 -15.77
CA SER A 165 -0.08 1.15 -14.76
C SER A 165 0.74 -0.08 -15.12
N VAL A 166 1.04 -0.90 -14.11
CA VAL A 166 1.62 -2.23 -14.27
C VAL A 166 0.84 -3.25 -13.45
N THR A 167 0.55 -4.41 -14.05
CA THR A 167 0.00 -5.57 -13.36
C THR A 167 1.15 -6.43 -12.81
N LEU A 168 1.14 -6.64 -11.50
CA LEU A 168 2.04 -7.52 -10.77
C LEU A 168 1.27 -8.75 -10.29
N LEU A 169 1.70 -9.92 -10.73
CA LEU A 169 1.12 -11.20 -10.34
C LEU A 169 1.80 -11.74 -9.08
N PRO A 170 1.16 -12.69 -8.35
CA PRO A 170 1.78 -13.34 -7.20
C PRO A 170 3.17 -13.88 -7.55
N GLY A 171 4.15 -13.60 -6.69
CA GLY A 171 5.54 -13.95 -6.94
C GLY A 171 6.37 -12.92 -7.73
N ASN A 172 5.78 -11.88 -8.33
CA ASN A 172 6.57 -10.76 -8.82
C ASN A 172 7.13 -9.97 -7.64
N TRP A 173 8.45 -10.00 -7.51
CA TRP A 173 9.18 -9.18 -6.55
C TRP A 173 9.25 -7.76 -7.07
N HIS A 174 8.90 -6.79 -6.23
CA HIS A 174 8.87 -5.39 -6.59
C HIS A 174 9.24 -4.47 -5.43
N ALA A 175 10.00 -3.43 -5.75
CA ALA A 175 10.20 -2.24 -4.93
C ALA A 175 9.81 -1.01 -5.75
N PHE A 176 9.40 0.08 -5.11
CA PHE A 176 9.04 1.30 -5.86
C PHE A 176 9.29 2.59 -5.09
N TRP A 177 9.45 3.69 -5.84
CA TRP A 177 9.64 5.04 -5.30
C TRP A 177 9.21 6.12 -6.30
N GLY A 178 9.00 7.35 -5.83
CA GLY A 178 8.78 8.53 -6.67
C GLY A 178 10.08 9.13 -7.19
N GLU A 179 10.21 9.29 -8.52
CA GLU A 179 11.28 10.03 -9.17
C GLU A 179 10.78 11.40 -9.66
N GLY A 180 11.56 12.45 -9.43
CA GLY A 180 11.22 13.81 -9.85
C GLY A 180 10.18 14.52 -8.98
N GLY A 181 9.46 13.81 -8.11
CA GLY A 181 8.47 14.37 -7.19
C GLY A 181 7.73 13.29 -6.42
N ASP A 182 6.82 13.71 -5.54
CA ASP A 182 5.86 12.81 -4.87
C ASP A 182 4.91 12.22 -5.91
N VAL A 183 4.49 10.96 -5.69
CA VAL A 183 3.60 10.24 -6.59
C VAL A 183 2.34 9.85 -5.85
N LEU A 184 1.19 10.19 -6.43
CA LEU A 184 -0.10 9.62 -6.04
C LEU A 184 -0.26 8.27 -6.74
N ILE A 185 -0.33 7.19 -5.97
CA ILE A 185 -0.37 5.83 -6.49
C ILE A 185 -1.74 5.23 -6.20
N GLY A 186 -2.35 4.61 -7.19
CA GLY A 186 -3.52 3.74 -7.01
C GLY A 186 -3.07 2.28 -6.95
N GLU A 187 -3.72 1.49 -6.10
CA GLU A 187 -3.67 0.04 -6.15
C GLU A 187 -5.09 -0.47 -6.42
N VAL A 188 -5.27 -1.24 -7.47
CA VAL A 188 -6.49 -2.03 -7.71
C VAL A 188 -6.07 -3.49 -7.75
N SER A 189 -6.58 -4.29 -6.83
CA SER A 189 -6.04 -5.63 -6.62
C SER A 189 -7.13 -6.66 -6.35
N THR A 190 -6.74 -7.92 -6.33
CA THR A 190 -7.50 -8.93 -5.57
C THR A 190 -7.45 -8.61 -4.06
N VAL A 191 -8.16 -9.38 -3.24
CA VAL A 191 -8.26 -9.15 -1.79
C VAL A 191 -6.87 -8.94 -1.15
N ASN A 192 -6.71 -7.85 -0.41
CA ASN A 192 -5.49 -7.55 0.33
C ASN A 192 -5.49 -8.22 1.70
N ASN A 193 -4.34 -8.75 2.11
CA ASN A 193 -4.07 -9.20 3.47
C ASN A 193 -2.65 -8.84 3.91
N ASP A 194 -2.49 -7.62 4.43
CA ASP A 194 -1.17 -7.12 4.80
C ASP A 194 -0.49 -7.85 5.98
N LEU A 195 -1.23 -8.67 6.74
CA LEU A 195 -0.69 -9.40 7.88
C LEU A 195 0.15 -10.61 7.48
N THR A 196 -0.18 -11.26 6.37
CA THR A 196 0.44 -12.55 6.00
C THR A 196 0.79 -12.69 4.53
N ASP A 197 0.34 -11.78 3.67
CA ASP A 197 0.57 -11.90 2.22
C ASP A 197 1.84 -11.20 1.76
N ASN A 198 2.45 -10.36 2.59
CA ASN A 198 3.67 -9.62 2.28
C ASN A 198 4.91 -10.42 2.68
N ILE A 199 5.72 -10.82 1.71
CA ILE A 199 7.05 -11.40 1.95
C ILE A 199 8.10 -10.38 1.51
N PHE A 200 8.83 -9.83 2.48
CA PHE A 200 9.92 -8.88 2.22
C PHE A 200 11.23 -9.62 1.95
N ARG A 201 12.07 -9.05 1.09
CA ARG A 201 13.40 -9.59 0.78
C ARG A 201 14.30 -9.48 2.01
N GLU A 202 14.25 -8.32 2.65
CA GLU A 202 14.96 -8.07 3.89
C GLU A 202 14.10 -8.48 5.10
N PRO A 203 14.70 -8.87 6.23
CA PRO A 203 13.98 -9.29 7.43
C PRO A 203 13.42 -8.07 8.20
N ILE A 204 12.48 -7.36 7.57
CA ILE A 204 11.83 -6.15 8.08
C ILE A 204 10.35 -6.39 8.41
N GLY A 205 9.78 -5.50 9.22
CA GLY A 205 8.37 -5.56 9.61
C GLY A 205 7.44 -4.87 8.59
N ARG A 206 6.14 -5.14 8.67
CA ARG A 206 5.11 -4.43 7.89
C ARG A 206 4.58 -3.17 8.56
N PHE A 207 4.57 -3.15 9.89
CA PHE A 207 4.01 -2.05 10.70
C PHE A 207 5.09 -1.42 11.56
N SER A 208 4.93 -0.13 11.83
CA SER A 208 5.79 0.64 12.71
C SER A 208 5.45 0.44 14.18
N ASP A 209 6.45 0.53 15.05
CA ASP A 209 6.23 0.79 16.48
C ASP A 209 5.84 2.27 16.67
N ILE A 210 4.77 2.53 17.42
CA ILE A 210 4.23 3.87 17.63
C ILE A 210 4.50 4.37 19.05
N GLU A 211 5.17 5.50 19.17
CA GLU A 211 5.31 6.28 20.41
C GLU A 211 4.10 7.23 20.54
N GLU A 212 3.22 6.96 21.50
CA GLU A 212 1.98 7.72 21.74
C GLU A 212 2.26 9.03 22.50
N ASN A 213 2.93 9.98 21.81
CA ASN A 213 3.32 11.26 22.39
C ASN A 213 2.23 12.36 22.32
N GLU A 214 1.13 12.11 21.62
CA GLU A 214 -0.08 12.94 21.58
C GLU A 214 -1.32 12.10 21.20
N GLN A 215 -2.50 12.69 21.19
CA GLN A 215 -3.73 12.00 20.77
C GLN A 215 -3.74 11.76 19.24
N PRO A 216 -4.22 10.59 18.77
CA PRO A 216 -4.34 10.33 17.34
C PRO A 216 -5.41 11.24 16.69
N LEU A 217 -5.07 11.84 15.55
CA LEU A 217 -6.01 12.58 14.71
C LEU A 217 -7.07 11.64 14.12
N HIS A 218 -6.60 10.55 13.52
CA HIS A 218 -7.37 9.40 13.06
C HIS A 218 -6.64 8.12 13.47
N LEU A 219 -7.38 7.01 13.65
CA LEU A 219 -6.76 5.71 13.92
C LEU A 219 -6.19 5.12 12.63
N LEU A 220 -4.97 4.59 12.72
CA LEU A 220 -4.40 3.74 11.69
C LEU A 220 -5.02 2.34 11.77
N VAL A 221 -4.96 1.61 10.67
CA VAL A 221 -5.34 0.20 10.63
C VAL A 221 -4.56 -0.64 11.65
N SER A 222 -3.30 -0.29 11.94
CA SER A 222 -2.50 -0.94 12.99
C SER A 222 -3.00 -0.67 14.42
N ASP A 223 -3.77 0.40 14.63
CA ASP A 223 -4.34 0.74 15.95
C ASP A 223 -5.57 -0.12 16.29
N TYR A 224 -6.22 -0.72 15.29
CA TYR A 224 -7.54 -1.34 15.46
C TYR A 224 -7.58 -2.46 16.49
N ASP A 225 -6.51 -3.25 16.61
CA ASP A 225 -6.45 -4.39 17.53
C ASP A 225 -6.34 -3.94 19.00
N LYS A 226 -5.89 -2.71 19.24
CA LYS A 226 -5.74 -2.11 20.59
C LYS A 226 -6.90 -1.18 20.95
N TRP A 227 -7.43 -0.43 19.99
CA TRP A 227 -8.37 0.66 20.23
C TRP A 227 -9.85 0.29 20.04
N LEU A 228 -10.14 -0.65 19.12
CA LEU A 228 -11.50 -1.02 18.71
C LEU A 228 -11.98 -2.33 19.35
#